data_AF-A0A2D8I5J2-F1
#
_entry.id   AF-A0A2D8I5J2-F1
#
_cell.length_a   1.000
_cell.length_b   1.000
_cell.length_c   1.000
_cell.angle_alpha   90.00
_cell.angle_beta   90.00
_cell.angle_gamma   90.00
#
_symmetry.space_group_name_H-M   'P 1'
#
loop_
_entity.id
_entity.type
_entity.pdbx_description
1 polymer ?
#
loop_
_entity_poly.entity_id
_entity_poly.type
_entity_poly.pdbx_seq_one_letter_code
_entity_poly.pdbx_strand_id
1 'polypeptide(L)'
;MAIPKKRKKKLVPRKAKSGLGGVPHDKGFMVTQNYFHFEVARKDLIGCLYAYVRTNFVKKDAQAIFANPDYKFFNYTHHAAIAWWLTMGLTKDDKVIYWENALNRYMQELLESGKLLLEEKKAKAKDTDKVVSLSPMQRLQSKIDRTIMQDILDLEDQWMDDEKTTLDVYAQFQKHSLPGSATAQVRGILEGWLSDYSDAYNKTCPDAVEGYAHIKRPELNRRIKAIQDMLSDLDRIKNAAKAKRAVRMPKTKAADKQVSRVQYKKEDNEYKLVSIPPIQVIGKHRLYTFDTKGRVIKEFVSTAVNGFQMSGSTLKDFDTVNSRCVRLRRPNDFLPFVLGKTPNQIDKEWKNLTTKTTVPNGRINKDTIILRVMDK
;
A
#
# COMPACT_ATOMS: atom_id res chain seq x y z
N MET A 1 -8.29 -18.34 54.50
CA MET A 1 -7.46 -18.30 53.27
C MET A 1 -7.10 -16.86 52.96
N ALA A 2 -5.81 -16.56 52.76
CA ALA A 2 -5.28 -15.21 52.65
C ALA A 2 -5.61 -14.55 51.30
N ILE A 3 -6.03 -13.28 51.34
CA ILE A 3 -6.29 -12.45 50.16
C ILE A 3 -4.95 -12.18 49.43
N PRO A 4 -4.84 -12.42 48.11
CA PRO A 4 -3.57 -12.26 47.41
C PRO A 4 -3.21 -10.78 47.28
N LYS A 5 -2.07 -10.37 47.86
CA LYS A 5 -1.51 -9.01 47.71
C LYS A 5 -1.20 -8.74 46.23
N LYS A 6 -1.87 -7.75 45.63
CA LYS A 6 -1.60 -7.28 44.27
C LYS A 6 -0.12 -6.85 44.14
N ARG A 7 0.64 -7.54 43.29
CA ARG A 7 2.03 -7.17 42.93
C ARG A 7 2.05 -5.74 42.35
N LYS A 8 2.89 -4.86 42.90
CA LYS A 8 3.14 -3.52 42.36
C LYS A 8 3.68 -3.65 40.93
N LYS A 9 3.14 -2.86 39.99
CA LYS A 9 3.64 -2.79 38.61
C LYS A 9 5.10 -2.31 38.63
N LYS A 10 6.02 -3.08 38.05
CA LYS A 10 7.39 -2.60 37.81
C LYS A 10 7.34 -1.40 36.87
N LEU A 11 7.96 -0.28 37.28
CA LEU A 11 8.22 0.86 36.40
C LEU A 11 9.11 0.35 35.26
N VAL A 12 8.63 0.51 34.03
CA VAL A 12 9.44 0.24 32.84
C VAL A 12 10.58 1.27 32.86
N PRO A 13 11.86 0.84 32.77
CA PRO A 13 12.97 1.79 32.78
C PRO A 13 12.81 2.78 31.64
N ARG A 14 13.01 4.08 31.93
CA ARG A 14 13.04 5.12 30.89
C ARG A 14 14.16 4.74 29.92
N LYS A 15 13.80 4.32 28.71
CA LYS A 15 14.80 4.13 27.65
C LYS A 15 15.45 5.49 27.40
N ALA A 16 16.78 5.51 27.37
CA ALA A 16 17.51 6.69 26.89
C ALA A 16 16.98 7.05 25.50
N LYS A 17 16.69 8.33 25.26
CA LYS A 17 16.29 8.77 23.93
C LYS A 17 17.51 8.62 23.02
N SER A 18 17.40 7.81 21.97
CA SER A 18 18.47 7.57 21.00
C SER A 18 18.13 8.17 19.64
N GLY A 19 19.15 8.43 18.81
CA GLY A 19 18.97 9.05 17.49
C GLY A 19 18.46 10.48 17.58
N LEU A 20 17.61 10.91 16.66
CA LEU A 20 17.09 12.29 16.61
C LEU A 20 16.34 12.74 17.87
N GLY A 21 15.75 11.81 18.63
CA GLY A 21 15.05 12.13 19.88
C GLY A 21 15.97 12.46 21.06
N GLY A 22 17.27 12.14 20.94
CA GLY A 22 18.30 12.38 21.96
C GLY A 22 19.15 13.63 21.71
N VAL A 23 18.86 14.41 20.66
CA VAL A 23 19.69 15.55 20.26
C VAL A 23 19.71 16.64 21.36
N PRO A 24 20.89 17.00 21.89
CA PRO A 24 21.07 18.01 22.93
C PRO A 24 20.97 19.44 22.36
N HIS A 25 19.74 19.90 22.12
CA HIS A 25 19.43 21.22 21.58
C HIS A 25 19.54 22.35 22.62
N ASP A 26 19.48 22.00 23.90
CA ASP A 26 19.59 22.90 25.06
C ASP A 26 21.04 23.37 25.33
N LYS A 27 22.03 22.63 24.83
CA LYS A 27 23.47 22.87 25.08
C LYS A 27 24.17 23.65 23.96
N GLY A 28 23.40 24.20 23.02
CA GLY A 28 23.90 24.98 21.89
C GLY A 28 24.31 24.14 20.67
N PHE A 29 24.56 24.84 19.56
CA PHE A 29 24.75 24.23 18.24
C PHE A 29 25.96 23.29 18.17
N MET A 30 27.08 23.63 18.80
CA MET A 30 28.30 22.83 18.77
C MET A 30 28.09 21.41 19.33
N VAL A 31 27.33 21.31 20.42
CA VAL A 31 27.04 20.03 21.07
C VAL A 31 26.06 19.21 20.21
N THR A 32 25.11 19.88 19.56
CA THR A 32 24.22 19.24 18.57
C THR A 32 24.99 18.75 17.34
N GLN A 33 25.92 19.54 16.80
CA GLN A 33 26.76 19.16 15.67
C GLN A 33 27.59 17.91 15.97
N ASN A 34 28.25 17.88 17.13
CA ASN A 34 29.00 16.70 17.58
C ASN A 34 28.09 15.47 17.73
N TYR A 35 26.89 15.62 18.27
CA TYR A 35 25.93 14.53 18.36
C TYR A 35 25.54 13.97 16.98
N PHE A 36 25.37 14.82 15.96
CA PHE A 36 25.10 14.39 14.58
C PHE A 36 26.26 13.65 13.92
N HIS A 37 27.51 13.91 14.33
CA HIS A 37 28.68 13.20 13.83
C HIS A 37 28.75 11.74 14.32
N PHE A 38 28.34 11.50 15.58
CA PHE A 38 28.56 10.20 16.24
C PHE A 38 27.29 9.37 16.45
N GLU A 39 26.15 10.00 16.73
CA GLU A 39 24.98 9.33 17.32
C GLU A 39 23.76 9.25 16.38
N VAL A 40 23.80 9.93 15.23
CA VAL A 40 22.67 9.98 14.29
C VAL A 40 22.87 9.01 13.14
N ALA A 41 21.91 8.10 12.96
CA ALA A 41 21.95 7.10 11.90
C ALA A 41 21.81 7.72 10.51
N ARG A 42 22.41 7.08 9.49
CA ARG A 42 22.41 7.55 8.08
C ARG A 42 21.02 7.92 7.56
N LYS A 43 20.01 7.08 7.85
CA LYS A 43 18.63 7.30 7.44
C LYS A 43 18.05 8.61 8.00
N ASP A 44 18.41 8.94 9.23
CA ASP A 44 17.93 10.11 9.95
C ASP A 44 18.63 11.38 9.46
N LEU A 45 19.93 11.30 9.12
CA LEU A 45 20.68 12.38 8.48
C LEU A 45 20.06 12.81 7.14
N ILE A 46 19.79 11.83 6.28
CA ILE A 46 19.12 12.04 4.98
C ILE A 46 17.74 12.66 5.20
N GLY A 47 17.00 12.15 6.18
CA GLY A 47 15.68 12.66 6.56
C GLY A 47 15.70 14.15 6.91
N CYS A 48 16.71 14.60 7.67
CA CYS A 48 16.87 16.00 8.07
C CYS A 48 17.12 16.92 6.87
N LEU A 49 18.02 16.53 5.97
CA LEU A 49 18.30 17.32 4.76
C LEU A 49 17.10 17.33 3.81
N TYR A 50 16.40 16.22 3.66
CA TYR A 50 15.19 16.16 2.83
C TYR A 50 14.06 17.01 3.39
N ALA A 51 13.90 17.06 4.72
CA ALA A 51 12.95 17.96 5.36
C ALA A 51 13.29 19.43 5.06
N TYR A 52 14.56 19.81 5.25
CA TYR A 52 15.04 21.16 4.97
C TYR A 52 14.85 21.58 3.51
N VAL A 53 15.21 20.72 2.55
CA VAL A 53 15.07 21.02 1.11
C VAL A 53 13.60 21.22 0.73
N ARG A 54 12.67 20.41 1.26
CA ARG A 54 11.23 20.54 0.97
C ARG A 54 10.63 21.82 1.54
N THR A 55 11.18 22.34 2.64
CA THR A 55 10.68 23.56 3.29
C THR A 55 11.22 24.82 2.60
N ASN A 56 12.48 24.80 2.15
CA ASN A 56 13.18 26.01 1.69
C ASN A 56 13.30 26.15 0.16
N PHE A 57 13.17 25.07 -0.62
CA PHE A 57 13.31 25.11 -2.08
C PHE A 57 11.98 24.89 -2.80
N VAL A 58 11.85 25.53 -3.97
CA VAL A 58 10.73 25.30 -4.89
C VAL A 58 10.77 23.85 -5.37
N LYS A 59 9.59 23.25 -5.62
CA LYS A 59 9.44 21.83 -5.98
C LYS A 59 10.36 21.37 -7.13
N LYS A 60 10.59 22.22 -8.14
CA LYS A 60 11.48 21.91 -9.27
C LYS A 60 12.95 21.81 -8.84
N ASP A 61 13.41 22.75 -8.02
CA ASP A 61 14.78 22.78 -7.50
C ASP A 61 15.02 21.65 -6.50
N ALA A 62 14.03 21.37 -5.64
CA ALA A 62 14.06 20.22 -4.75
C ALA A 62 14.20 18.89 -5.54
N GLN A 63 13.49 18.75 -6.66
CA GLN A 63 13.61 17.56 -7.53
C GLN A 63 15.00 17.42 -8.15
N ALA A 64 15.62 18.53 -8.58
CA ALA A 64 16.99 18.53 -9.05
C ALA A 64 17.97 18.13 -7.94
N ILE A 65 17.86 18.74 -6.76
CA ILE A 65 18.69 18.38 -5.60
C ILE A 65 18.57 16.88 -5.29
N PHE A 66 17.35 16.33 -5.20
CA PHE A 66 17.12 14.90 -4.93
C PHE A 66 17.53 13.96 -6.07
N ALA A 67 17.91 14.46 -7.25
CA ALA A 67 18.44 13.62 -8.32
C ALA A 67 19.86 13.11 -8.04
N ASN A 68 20.56 13.74 -7.08
CA ASN A 68 21.89 13.35 -6.63
C ASN A 68 21.89 12.02 -5.88
N PRO A 69 23.04 11.30 -5.85
CA PRO A 69 23.17 10.06 -5.08
C PRO A 69 23.03 10.26 -3.57
N ASP A 70 22.48 9.25 -2.88
CA ASP A 70 22.20 9.27 -1.44
C ASP A 70 23.41 9.62 -0.55
N TYR A 71 24.64 9.27 -0.97
CA TYR A 71 25.85 9.57 -0.20
C TYR A 71 26.09 11.07 0.00
N LYS A 72 25.64 11.90 -0.95
CA LYS A 72 25.72 13.36 -0.82
C LYS A 72 24.84 13.88 0.33
N PHE A 73 23.85 13.11 0.78
CA PHE A 73 22.94 13.47 1.87
C PHE A 73 23.30 12.87 3.23
N PHE A 74 24.39 12.10 3.35
CA PHE A 74 24.84 11.60 4.65
C PHE A 74 26.34 11.73 4.92
N ASN A 75 27.18 11.90 3.89
CA ASN A 75 28.63 12.04 4.08
C ASN A 75 28.98 13.29 4.90
N TYR A 76 28.24 14.39 4.72
CA TYR A 76 28.44 15.63 5.44
C TYR A 76 27.40 15.79 6.56
N THR A 77 27.66 15.10 7.66
CA THR A 77 26.83 15.07 8.89
C THR A 77 26.56 16.46 9.48
N HIS A 78 27.50 17.40 9.35
CA HIS A 78 27.32 18.78 9.83
C HIS A 78 26.24 19.54 9.05
N HIS A 79 26.08 19.30 7.75
CA HIS A 79 24.99 19.88 6.95
C HIS A 79 23.62 19.36 7.41
N ALA A 80 23.51 18.09 7.79
CA ALA A 80 22.30 17.54 8.37
C ALA A 80 21.97 18.13 9.75
N ALA A 81 22.99 18.41 10.56
CA ALA A 81 22.83 19.04 11.87
C ALA A 81 22.25 20.46 11.77
N ILE A 82 22.82 21.30 10.90
CA ILE A 82 22.32 22.67 10.67
C ILE A 82 20.94 22.67 10.00
N ALA A 83 20.70 21.76 9.05
CA ALA A 83 19.38 21.59 8.43
C ALA A 83 18.30 21.24 9.46
N TRP A 84 18.61 20.36 10.43
CA TRP A 84 17.73 20.03 11.53
C TRP A 84 17.51 21.23 12.46
N TRP A 85 18.58 21.93 12.85
CA TRP A 85 18.54 23.10 13.73
C TRP A 85 17.65 24.22 13.17
N LEU A 86 17.79 24.53 11.88
CA LEU A 86 16.99 25.53 11.17
C LEU A 86 15.53 25.09 11.02
N THR A 87 15.28 23.80 10.76
CA THR A 87 13.90 23.29 10.66
C THR A 87 13.16 23.33 11.99
N MET A 88 13.87 23.21 13.11
CA MET A 88 13.30 23.30 14.47
C MET A 88 13.09 24.75 14.95
N GLY A 89 13.57 25.75 14.21
CA GLY A 89 13.38 27.16 14.55
C GLY A 89 14.13 27.62 15.80
N LEU A 90 15.29 27.02 16.10
CA LEU A 90 16.12 27.34 17.26
C LEU A 90 16.91 28.65 17.08
N THR A 91 17.49 29.17 18.16
CA THR A 91 18.23 30.44 18.16
C THR A 91 19.40 30.44 17.19
N LYS A 92 19.64 31.59 16.55
CA LYS A 92 20.72 31.79 15.58
C LYS A 92 21.87 32.56 16.22
N ASP A 93 22.91 31.83 16.61
CA ASP A 93 24.18 32.41 17.03
C ASP A 93 25.11 32.61 15.83
N ASP A 94 26.20 33.36 15.96
CA ASP A 94 27.17 33.62 14.87
C ASP A 94 27.69 32.33 14.20
N LYS A 95 27.86 31.26 14.98
CA LYS A 95 28.25 29.94 14.47
C LYS A 95 27.15 29.30 13.62
N VAL A 96 25.89 29.45 14.02
CA VAL A 96 24.74 28.93 13.26
C VAL A 96 24.65 29.65 11.91
N ILE A 97 24.87 30.98 11.90
CA ILE A 97 24.88 31.79 10.67
C ILE A 97 26.00 31.33 9.72
N TYR A 98 27.20 31.06 10.25
CA TYR A 98 28.30 30.51 9.45
C TYR A 98 27.93 29.18 8.78
N TRP A 99 27.37 28.24 9.54
CA TRP A 99 26.99 26.93 9.02
C TRP A 99 25.74 26.95 8.13
N GLU A 100 24.83 27.90 8.34
CA GLU A 100 23.69 28.17 7.45
C GLU A 100 24.18 28.62 6.07
N ASN A 101 25.15 29.53 6.03
CA ASN A 101 25.78 29.95 4.77
C ASN A 101 26.51 28.80 4.08
N ALA A 102 27.20 27.94 4.84
CA ALA A 102 27.85 26.75 4.28
C ALA A 102 26.83 25.75 3.72
N LEU A 103 25.71 25.52 4.42
CA LEU A 103 24.61 24.68 3.94
C LEU A 103 24.02 25.22 2.63
N ASN A 104 23.80 26.54 2.55
CA ASN A 104 23.24 27.16 1.36
C ASN A 104 24.14 27.00 0.14
N ARG A 105 25.46 27.18 0.29
CA ARG A 105 26.43 26.92 -0.80
C ARG A 105 26.40 25.46 -1.23
N TYR A 106 26.36 24.53 -0.27
CA TYR A 106 26.29 23.11 -0.57
C TYR A 106 24.99 22.73 -1.30
N MET A 107 23.85 23.32 -0.92
CA MET A 107 22.58 23.11 -1.62
C MET A 107 22.59 23.68 -3.04
N GLN A 108 23.28 24.79 -3.29
CA GLN A 108 23.49 25.33 -4.64
C GLN A 108 24.33 24.38 -5.50
N GLU A 109 25.42 23.82 -4.96
CA GLU A 109 26.23 22.82 -5.65
C GLU A 109 25.40 21.58 -6.02
N LEU A 110 24.58 21.08 -5.09
CA LEU A 110 23.67 19.95 -5.35
C LEU A 110 22.60 20.29 -6.39
N LEU A 111 22.14 21.54 -6.43
CA LEU A 111 21.18 21.99 -7.42
C LEU A 111 21.78 21.98 -8.82
N GLU A 112 23.02 22.46 -8.97
CA GLU A 112 23.75 22.46 -10.25
C GLU A 112 24.05 21.04 -10.72
N SER A 113 24.64 20.19 -9.87
CA SER A 113 24.93 18.80 -10.22
C SER A 113 23.65 17.99 -10.47
N GLY A 114 22.58 18.31 -9.73
CA GLY A 114 21.27 17.70 -9.88
C GLY A 114 20.61 17.99 -11.23
N LYS A 115 20.74 19.23 -11.72
CA LYS A 115 20.24 19.63 -13.05
C LYS A 115 20.94 18.84 -14.17
N LEU A 116 22.27 18.72 -14.10
CA LEU A 116 23.04 17.94 -15.08
C LEU A 116 22.60 16.47 -15.11
N LEU A 117 22.45 15.83 -13.94
CA LEU A 117 21.99 14.44 -13.84
C LEU A 117 20.58 14.22 -14.40
N LEU A 118 19.69 15.21 -14.28
CA LEU A 118 18.34 15.13 -14.86
C LEU A 118 18.37 15.25 -16.38
N GLU A 119 19.24 16.10 -16.95
CA GLU A 119 19.40 16.20 -18.40
C GLU A 119 20.04 14.94 -18.99
N GLU A 120 21.05 14.36 -18.33
CA GLU A 120 21.61 13.07 -18.73
C GLU A 120 20.58 11.93 -18.70
N LYS A 121 19.73 11.89 -17.65
CA LYS A 121 18.64 10.91 -17.56
C LYS A 121 17.62 11.08 -18.69
N LYS A 122 17.29 12.31 -19.07
CA LYS A 122 16.40 12.59 -20.21
C LYS A 122 17.04 12.20 -21.54
N ALA A 123 18.33 12.45 -21.72
CA ALA A 123 19.06 12.06 -22.92
C ALA A 123 19.09 10.53 -23.10
N LYS A 124 19.38 9.78 -22.02
CA LYS A 124 19.35 8.30 -22.03
C LYS A 124 17.95 7.74 -22.32
N ALA A 125 16.90 8.37 -21.78
CA ALA A 125 15.52 7.94 -22.05
C ALA A 125 15.17 8.04 -23.55
N LYS A 126 15.63 9.09 -24.24
CA LYS A 126 15.43 9.27 -25.69
C LYS A 126 16.14 8.21 -26.52
N ASP A 127 17.27 7.68 -26.05
CA ASP A 127 18.04 6.65 -26.75
C ASP A 127 17.41 5.25 -26.56
N THR A 128 16.81 4.99 -25.39
CA THR A 128 16.16 3.70 -25.07
C THR A 128 14.82 3.47 -25.73
N ASP A 129 14.12 4.53 -26.16
CA ASP A 129 12.84 4.42 -26.89
C ASP A 129 12.98 3.69 -28.24
N LYS A 130 14.22 3.46 -28.72
CA LYS A 130 14.50 2.72 -29.95
C LYS A 130 14.47 1.20 -29.79
N VAL A 131 14.48 0.66 -28.56
CA VAL A 131 14.43 -0.79 -28.33
C VAL A 131 12.97 -1.23 -28.16
N VAL A 132 12.38 -1.75 -29.23
CA VAL A 132 11.02 -2.33 -29.20
C VAL A 132 11.03 -3.57 -28.30
N SER A 133 10.66 -3.41 -27.03
CA SER A 133 10.52 -4.53 -26.10
C SER A 133 9.18 -5.24 -26.35
N LEU A 134 9.20 -6.52 -26.73
CA LEU A 134 7.96 -7.30 -26.87
C LEU A 134 7.17 -7.32 -25.55
N SER A 135 5.87 -7.04 -25.64
CA SER A 135 4.96 -7.10 -24.50
C SER A 135 4.89 -8.53 -23.95
N PRO A 136 4.56 -8.71 -22.66
CA PRO A 136 4.39 -10.05 -22.09
C PRO A 136 3.39 -10.93 -22.86
N MET A 137 2.33 -10.31 -23.40
CA MET A 137 1.33 -11.01 -24.22
C MET A 137 1.91 -11.44 -25.58
N GLN A 138 2.67 -10.56 -26.24
CA GLN A 138 3.33 -10.91 -27.51
C GLN A 138 4.36 -12.02 -27.32
N ARG A 139 5.11 -12.03 -26.21
CA ARG A 139 6.02 -13.14 -25.89
C ARG A 139 5.30 -14.45 -25.67
N LEU A 140 4.15 -14.42 -24.99
CA LEU A 140 3.32 -15.60 -24.79
C LEU A 140 2.77 -16.12 -26.12
N GLN A 141 2.26 -15.22 -26.97
CA GLN A 141 1.80 -15.55 -28.32
C GLN A 141 2.89 -16.26 -29.12
N SER A 142 4.08 -15.63 -29.22
CA SER A 142 5.21 -16.24 -29.94
C SER A 142 5.64 -17.59 -29.35
N LYS A 143 5.44 -17.82 -28.05
CA LYS A 143 5.70 -19.14 -27.44
C LYS A 143 4.65 -20.16 -27.89
N ILE A 144 3.37 -19.79 -27.87
CA ILE A 144 2.26 -20.65 -28.30
C ILE A 144 2.44 -21.04 -29.77
N ASP A 145 2.68 -20.05 -30.64
CA ASP A 145 2.83 -20.23 -32.09
C ASP A 145 4.02 -21.14 -32.46
N ARG A 146 5.08 -21.14 -31.65
CA ARG A 146 6.29 -21.96 -31.87
C ARG A 146 6.22 -23.34 -31.23
N THR A 147 5.22 -23.63 -30.40
CA THR A 147 5.13 -24.90 -29.68
C THR A 147 3.84 -25.63 -29.97
N ILE A 148 2.82 -25.48 -29.12
CA ILE A 148 1.57 -26.23 -29.21
C ILE A 148 0.84 -25.99 -30.54
N MET A 149 1.03 -24.83 -31.15
CA MET A 149 0.47 -24.57 -32.47
C MET A 149 1.09 -25.43 -33.54
N GLN A 150 2.42 -25.61 -33.51
CA GLN A 150 3.12 -26.49 -34.44
C GLN A 150 2.71 -27.94 -34.20
N ASP A 151 2.62 -28.40 -32.94
CA ASP A 151 2.16 -29.77 -32.65
C ASP A 151 0.74 -30.06 -33.21
N ILE A 152 -0.11 -29.04 -33.27
CA ILE A 152 -1.48 -29.14 -33.82
C ILE A 152 -1.46 -29.12 -35.35
N LEU A 153 -0.63 -28.29 -35.97
CA LEU A 153 -0.46 -28.28 -37.43
C LEU A 153 0.17 -29.58 -37.93
N ASP A 154 1.20 -30.07 -37.24
CA ASP A 154 1.83 -31.37 -37.53
C ASP A 154 0.82 -32.52 -37.45
N LEU A 155 -0.15 -32.44 -36.53
CA LEU A 155 -1.26 -33.41 -36.44
C LEU A 155 -2.19 -33.34 -37.66
N GLU A 156 -2.48 -32.13 -38.16
CA GLU A 156 -3.29 -31.93 -39.35
C GLU A 156 -2.59 -32.49 -40.60
N ASP A 157 -1.30 -32.22 -40.76
CA ASP A 157 -0.49 -32.76 -41.85
C ASP A 157 -0.48 -34.29 -41.82
N GLN A 158 -0.27 -34.90 -40.66
CA GLN A 158 -0.34 -36.36 -40.49
C GLN A 158 -1.72 -36.93 -40.87
N TRP A 159 -2.80 -36.23 -40.54
CA TRP A 159 -4.13 -36.64 -40.93
C TRP A 159 -4.36 -36.55 -42.44
N MET A 160 -3.71 -35.61 -43.13
CA MET A 160 -3.76 -35.51 -44.59
C MET A 160 -3.00 -36.65 -45.28
N ASP A 161 -1.96 -37.19 -44.63
CA ASP A 161 -1.22 -38.39 -45.06
C ASP A 161 -1.92 -39.71 -44.66
N ASP A 162 -3.22 -39.66 -44.32
CA ASP A 162 -4.04 -40.80 -43.87
C ASP A 162 -3.55 -41.48 -42.56
N GLU A 163 -2.69 -40.82 -41.78
CA GLU A 163 -2.25 -41.34 -40.49
C GLU A 163 -3.31 -41.16 -39.39
N LYS A 164 -3.44 -42.18 -38.53
CA LYS A 164 -4.42 -42.21 -37.43
C LYS A 164 -3.84 -41.72 -36.11
N THR A 165 -3.01 -40.67 -36.17
CA THR A 165 -2.36 -40.11 -34.98
C THR A 165 -3.36 -39.37 -34.09
N THR A 166 -3.04 -39.32 -32.81
CA THR A 166 -3.79 -38.61 -31.76
C THR A 166 -2.82 -37.75 -30.94
N LEU A 167 -3.31 -36.61 -30.45
CA LEU A 167 -2.52 -35.65 -29.69
C LEU A 167 -3.11 -35.47 -28.29
N ASP A 168 -2.31 -35.76 -27.27
CA ASP A 168 -2.64 -35.41 -25.88
C ASP A 168 -2.23 -33.95 -25.63
N VAL A 169 -3.19 -33.03 -25.76
CA VAL A 169 -2.99 -31.59 -25.53
C VAL A 169 -2.59 -31.31 -24.08
N TYR A 170 -3.06 -32.11 -23.12
CA TYR A 170 -2.68 -31.97 -21.72
C TYR A 170 -1.18 -32.21 -21.53
N ALA A 171 -0.66 -33.29 -22.10
CA ALA A 171 0.76 -33.63 -22.04
C ALA A 171 1.63 -32.58 -22.75
N GLN A 172 1.21 -32.10 -23.92
CA GLN A 172 1.97 -31.07 -24.65
C GLN A 172 2.00 -29.72 -23.92
N PHE A 173 0.89 -29.31 -23.28
CA PHE A 173 0.89 -28.11 -22.44
C PHE A 173 1.87 -28.20 -21.26
N GLN A 174 2.03 -29.39 -20.68
CA GLN A 174 3.01 -29.64 -19.63
C GLN A 174 4.45 -29.62 -20.19
N LYS A 175 4.71 -30.33 -21.28
CA LYS A 175 6.02 -30.39 -21.96
C LYS A 175 6.52 -28.98 -22.33
N HIS A 176 5.66 -28.16 -22.92
CA HIS A 176 5.98 -26.80 -23.34
C HIS A 176 5.92 -25.77 -22.21
N SER A 177 5.54 -26.18 -21.00
CA SER A 177 5.37 -25.30 -19.84
C SER A 177 4.49 -24.08 -20.17
N LEU A 178 3.31 -24.34 -20.74
CA LEU A 178 2.37 -23.29 -21.11
C LEU A 178 1.44 -22.93 -19.94
N PRO A 179 1.18 -21.63 -19.71
CA PRO A 179 0.25 -21.22 -18.66
C PRO A 179 -1.19 -21.53 -19.07
N GLY A 180 -2.08 -21.70 -18.10
CA GLY A 180 -3.51 -21.91 -18.38
C GLY A 180 -4.20 -20.74 -19.10
N SER A 181 -3.55 -19.58 -19.26
CA SER A 181 -4.03 -18.49 -20.12
C SER A 181 -3.84 -18.78 -21.61
N ALA A 182 -2.91 -19.66 -21.98
CA ALA A 182 -2.64 -20.04 -23.37
C ALA A 182 -3.77 -20.88 -23.99
N THR A 183 -4.62 -21.51 -23.17
CA THR A 183 -5.71 -22.38 -23.64
C THR A 183 -6.72 -21.64 -24.52
N ALA A 184 -6.88 -20.33 -24.37
CA ALA A 184 -7.87 -19.56 -25.12
C ALA A 184 -7.54 -19.46 -26.61
N GLN A 185 -6.26 -19.35 -26.96
CA GLN A 185 -5.83 -19.23 -28.36
C GLN A 185 -5.90 -20.57 -29.08
N VAL A 186 -5.41 -21.63 -28.42
CA VAL A 186 -5.49 -23.00 -28.94
C VAL A 186 -6.95 -23.43 -29.14
N ARG A 187 -7.82 -23.07 -28.18
CA ARG A 187 -9.26 -23.33 -28.27
C ARG A 187 -9.90 -22.72 -29.52
N GLY A 188 -9.54 -21.49 -29.89
CA GLY A 188 -10.15 -20.82 -31.04
C GLY A 188 -9.93 -21.55 -32.37
N ILE A 189 -8.77 -22.19 -32.55
CA ILE A 189 -8.46 -22.95 -33.76
C ILE A 189 -9.17 -24.30 -33.74
N LEU A 190 -9.12 -25.02 -32.62
CA LEU A 190 -9.81 -26.29 -32.47
C LEU A 190 -11.33 -26.15 -32.61
N GLU A 191 -11.92 -25.06 -32.12
CA GLU A 191 -13.35 -24.75 -32.31
C GLU A 191 -13.67 -24.44 -33.78
N GLY A 192 -12.78 -23.76 -34.51
CA GLY A 192 -12.89 -23.56 -35.95
C GLY A 192 -12.90 -24.89 -36.72
N TRP A 193 -11.90 -25.74 -36.47
CA TRP A 193 -11.84 -27.08 -37.06
C TRP A 193 -13.06 -27.93 -36.71
N LEU A 194 -13.50 -27.90 -35.45
CA LEU A 194 -14.70 -28.63 -35.04
C LEU A 194 -15.95 -28.17 -35.80
N SER A 195 -16.09 -26.85 -36.01
CA SER A 195 -17.19 -26.29 -36.79
C SER A 195 -17.17 -26.82 -38.22
N ASP A 196 -16.03 -26.68 -38.88
CA ASP A 196 -15.83 -27.08 -40.28
C ASP A 196 -16.07 -28.58 -40.49
N TYR A 197 -15.48 -29.44 -39.65
CA TYR A 197 -15.66 -30.88 -39.75
C TYR A 197 -17.08 -31.32 -39.39
N SER A 198 -17.72 -30.69 -38.40
CA SER A 198 -19.11 -30.96 -38.04
C SER A 198 -20.05 -30.57 -39.17
N ASP A 199 -19.80 -29.46 -39.85
CA ASP A 199 -20.63 -29.00 -40.96
C ASP A 199 -20.49 -29.90 -42.19
N ALA A 200 -19.28 -30.36 -42.50
CA ALA A 200 -19.04 -31.35 -43.54
C ALA A 200 -19.71 -32.70 -43.22
N TYR A 201 -19.66 -33.15 -41.96
CA TYR A 201 -20.26 -34.42 -41.53
C TYR A 201 -21.79 -34.40 -41.58
N ASN A 202 -22.41 -33.29 -41.14
CA ASN A 202 -23.87 -33.12 -41.10
C ASN A 202 -24.46 -32.58 -42.41
N LYS A 203 -23.62 -32.14 -43.35
CA LYS A 203 -24.01 -31.52 -44.62
C LYS A 203 -24.84 -30.24 -44.45
N THR A 204 -24.51 -29.45 -43.42
CA THR A 204 -25.17 -28.18 -43.10
C THR A 204 -24.65 -27.02 -43.95
N CYS A 205 -23.36 -27.06 -44.33
CA CYS A 205 -22.71 -26.05 -45.17
C CYS A 205 -22.23 -26.67 -46.49
N PRO A 206 -22.71 -26.20 -47.66
CA PRO A 206 -22.27 -26.69 -48.96
C PRO A 206 -20.75 -26.55 -49.19
N ASP A 207 -20.17 -25.41 -48.80
CA ASP A 207 -18.74 -25.13 -49.00
C ASP A 207 -17.86 -26.08 -48.17
N ALA A 208 -18.28 -26.41 -46.94
CA ALA A 208 -17.58 -27.38 -46.10
C ALA A 208 -17.69 -28.80 -46.69
N VAL A 209 -18.85 -29.17 -47.25
CA VAL A 209 -19.02 -30.46 -47.91
C VAL A 209 -18.11 -30.60 -49.14
N GLU A 210 -17.96 -29.54 -49.93
CA GLU A 210 -17.04 -29.52 -51.07
C GLU A 210 -15.57 -29.60 -50.60
N GLY A 211 -15.19 -28.74 -49.65
CA GLY A 211 -13.81 -28.66 -49.15
C GLY A 211 -13.30 -29.98 -48.56
N TYR A 212 -14.17 -30.72 -47.87
CA TYR A 212 -13.83 -32.00 -47.23
C TYR A 212 -14.32 -33.24 -48.00
N ALA A 213 -14.71 -33.10 -49.27
CA ALA A 213 -15.21 -34.21 -50.09
C ALA A 213 -14.19 -35.36 -50.26
N HIS A 214 -12.89 -35.04 -50.16
CA HIS A 214 -11.80 -36.01 -50.22
C HIS A 214 -11.71 -36.90 -48.97
N ILE A 215 -12.33 -36.50 -47.85
CA ILE A 215 -12.29 -37.24 -46.58
C ILE A 215 -13.52 -38.13 -46.44
N LYS A 216 -13.30 -39.40 -46.09
CA LYS A 216 -14.39 -40.35 -45.85
C LYS A 216 -15.14 -39.98 -44.57
N ARG A 217 -16.47 -40.15 -44.57
CA ARG A 217 -17.34 -39.86 -43.42
C ARG A 217 -16.90 -40.51 -42.08
N PRO A 218 -16.42 -41.77 -42.02
CA PRO A 218 -15.91 -42.35 -40.78
C PRO A 218 -14.68 -41.62 -40.24
N GLU A 219 -13.83 -41.11 -41.12
CA GLU A 219 -12.61 -40.39 -40.78
C GLU A 219 -12.92 -38.98 -40.26
N LEU A 220 -13.89 -38.29 -40.87
CA LEU A 220 -14.44 -37.03 -40.31
C LEU A 220 -14.92 -37.22 -38.87
N ASN A 221 -15.68 -38.29 -38.59
CA ASN A 221 -16.15 -38.59 -37.23
C ASN A 221 -15.00 -38.90 -36.25
N ARG A 222 -13.90 -39.51 -36.72
CA ARG A 222 -12.68 -39.73 -35.91
C ARG A 222 -12.03 -38.39 -35.54
N ARG A 223 -11.83 -37.51 -36.52
CA ARG A 223 -11.24 -36.17 -36.32
C ARG A 223 -12.08 -35.31 -35.37
N ILE A 224 -13.40 -35.31 -35.54
CA ILE A 224 -14.35 -34.62 -34.63
C ILE A 224 -14.16 -35.10 -33.18
N LYS A 225 -14.11 -36.41 -32.95
CA LYS A 225 -13.91 -36.96 -31.60
C LYS A 225 -12.56 -36.58 -31.01
N ALA A 226 -11.49 -36.66 -31.80
CA ALA A 226 -10.16 -36.23 -31.36
C ALA A 226 -10.16 -34.75 -30.94
N ILE A 227 -10.82 -33.88 -31.71
CA ILE A 227 -10.93 -32.44 -31.38
C ILE A 227 -11.78 -32.22 -30.11
N GLN A 228 -12.87 -32.96 -29.93
CA GLN A 228 -13.68 -32.89 -28.71
C GLN A 228 -12.87 -33.28 -27.46
N ASP A 229 -12.05 -34.33 -27.57
CA ASP A 229 -11.15 -34.75 -26.48
C ASP A 229 -10.11 -33.67 -26.17
N MET A 230 -9.50 -33.07 -27.20
CA MET A 230 -8.55 -31.95 -27.04
C MET A 230 -9.20 -30.73 -26.36
N LEU A 231 -10.43 -30.37 -26.73
CA LEU A 231 -11.17 -29.28 -26.09
C LEU A 231 -11.50 -29.57 -24.62
N SER A 232 -11.80 -30.83 -24.29
CA SER A 232 -12.00 -31.28 -22.90
C SER A 232 -10.72 -31.14 -22.08
N ASP A 233 -9.57 -31.48 -22.66
CA ASP A 233 -8.28 -31.31 -22.00
C ASP A 233 -7.91 -29.84 -21.77
N LEU A 234 -8.23 -28.95 -22.71
CA LEU A 234 -8.08 -27.50 -22.51
C LEU A 234 -8.92 -26.99 -21.32
N ASP A 235 -10.13 -27.51 -21.11
CA ASP A 235 -10.95 -27.18 -19.93
C ASP A 235 -10.36 -27.71 -18.62
N ARG A 236 -9.80 -28.92 -18.65
CA ARG A 236 -9.06 -29.49 -17.50
C ARG A 236 -7.85 -28.62 -17.15
N ILE A 237 -7.05 -28.20 -18.13
CA ILE A 237 -5.90 -27.29 -17.93
C ILE A 237 -6.35 -25.97 -17.30
N LYS A 238 -7.40 -25.35 -17.86
CA LYS A 238 -7.95 -24.08 -17.36
C LYS A 238 -8.43 -24.20 -15.92
N ASN A 239 -9.12 -25.28 -15.58
CA ASN A 239 -9.62 -25.52 -14.23
C ASN A 239 -8.50 -25.83 -13.24
N ALA A 240 -7.51 -26.64 -13.62
CA ALA A 240 -6.33 -26.91 -12.81
C ALA A 240 -5.52 -25.63 -12.53
N ALA A 241 -5.36 -24.75 -13.53
CA ALA A 241 -4.69 -23.47 -13.37
C ALA A 241 -5.44 -22.52 -12.41
N LYS A 242 -6.78 -22.51 -12.45
CA LYS A 242 -7.61 -21.75 -11.50
C LYS A 242 -7.45 -22.28 -10.07
N ALA A 243 -7.45 -23.60 -9.88
CA ALA A 243 -7.30 -24.22 -8.58
C ALA A 243 -5.95 -23.91 -7.92
N LYS A 244 -4.87 -23.80 -8.71
CA LYS A 244 -3.53 -23.42 -8.22
C LYS A 244 -3.39 -21.94 -7.82
N ARG A 245 -4.39 -21.09 -8.07
CA ARG A 245 -4.29 -19.66 -7.76
C ARG A 245 -4.35 -19.43 -6.25
N ALA A 246 -3.22 -19.05 -5.66
CA ALA A 246 -3.12 -18.77 -4.22
C ALA A 246 -4.16 -17.71 -3.77
N VAL A 247 -4.96 -18.06 -2.76
CA VAL A 247 -5.88 -17.12 -2.11
C VAL A 247 -5.07 -16.11 -1.33
N ARG A 248 -4.99 -14.88 -1.85
CA ARG A 248 -4.22 -13.81 -1.20
C ARG A 248 -5.02 -13.24 -0.04
N MET A 249 -4.69 -13.65 1.19
CA MET A 249 -5.24 -12.99 2.37
C MET A 249 -4.80 -11.51 2.40
N PRO A 250 -5.70 -10.55 2.61
CA PRO A 250 -5.35 -9.15 2.68
C PRO A 250 -4.45 -8.90 3.89
N LYS A 251 -3.23 -8.40 3.63
CA LYS A 251 -2.31 -7.99 4.69
C LYS A 251 -2.89 -6.79 5.46
N THR A 252 -2.70 -6.76 6.77
CA THR A 252 -3.02 -5.59 7.60
C THR A 252 -2.30 -4.35 7.06
N LYS A 253 -3.05 -3.27 6.80
CA LYS A 253 -2.47 -2.02 6.29
C LYS A 253 -1.60 -1.40 7.39
N ALA A 254 -0.39 -0.97 7.04
CA ALA A 254 0.49 -0.21 7.94
C ALA A 254 -0.22 1.02 8.52
N ALA A 255 0.10 1.38 9.77
CA ALA A 255 -0.60 2.44 10.51
C ALA A 255 -0.68 3.77 9.75
N ASP A 256 0.44 4.21 9.15
CA ASP A 256 0.50 5.45 8.35
C ASP A 256 -0.48 5.43 7.17
N LYS A 257 -0.62 4.28 6.51
CA LYS A 257 -1.55 4.14 5.38
C LYS A 257 -3.00 4.18 5.84
N GLN A 258 -3.30 3.69 7.04
CA GLN A 258 -4.66 3.72 7.59
C GLN A 258 -5.12 5.16 7.91
N VAL A 259 -4.22 6.01 8.44
CA VAL A 259 -4.58 7.37 8.87
C VAL A 259 -4.43 8.45 7.80
N SER A 260 -3.80 8.13 6.67
CA SER A 260 -3.52 9.08 5.56
C SER A 260 -4.73 9.89 5.06
N ARG A 261 -5.96 9.38 5.22
CA ARG A 261 -7.20 9.99 4.70
C ARG A 261 -8.18 10.42 5.81
N VAL A 262 -7.75 10.43 7.07
CA VAL A 262 -8.61 10.83 8.20
C VAL A 262 -8.79 12.34 8.19
N GLN A 263 -10.04 12.79 8.10
CA GLN A 263 -10.41 14.19 8.25
C GLN A 263 -10.72 14.47 9.73
N TYR A 264 -10.04 15.44 10.34
CA TYR A 264 -10.24 15.86 11.73
C TYR A 264 -9.81 17.32 11.90
N LYS A 265 -10.28 17.97 12.97
CA LYS A 265 -9.90 19.33 13.33
C LYS A 265 -8.61 19.30 14.13
N LYS A 266 -7.56 20.01 13.70
CA LYS A 266 -6.25 20.01 14.38
C LYS A 266 -6.28 20.79 15.69
N GLU A 267 -6.93 21.94 15.69
CA GLU A 267 -7.06 22.83 16.83
C GLU A 267 -8.39 23.58 16.76
N ASP A 268 -8.91 23.97 17.93
CA ASP A 268 -10.10 24.78 18.06
C ASP A 268 -9.87 25.91 19.08
N ASN A 269 -10.10 27.13 18.62
CA ASN A 269 -9.88 28.35 19.41
C ASN A 269 -11.04 28.67 20.35
N GLU A 270 -12.25 28.16 20.08
CA GLU A 270 -13.46 28.42 20.88
C GLU A 270 -13.40 27.67 22.21
N TYR A 271 -13.05 26.38 22.16
CA TYR A 271 -12.89 25.49 23.31
C TYR A 271 -11.44 25.37 23.77
N LYS A 272 -10.49 26.02 23.07
CA LYS A 272 -9.04 25.99 23.34
C LYS A 272 -8.47 24.56 23.44
N LEU A 273 -8.81 23.75 22.44
CA LEU A 273 -8.44 22.33 22.39
C LEU A 273 -7.49 22.05 21.22
N VAL A 274 -6.52 21.16 21.45
CA VAL A 274 -5.60 20.63 20.42
C VAL A 274 -5.88 19.14 20.23
N SER A 275 -6.03 18.72 18.98
CA SER A 275 -6.30 17.32 18.64
C SER A 275 -5.03 16.49 18.60
N ILE A 276 -5.13 15.27 19.13
CA ILE A 276 -4.09 14.25 19.00
C ILE A 276 -4.03 13.75 17.55
N PRO A 277 -2.83 13.44 17.00
CA PRO A 277 -2.72 12.87 15.67
C PRO A 277 -3.39 11.49 15.58
N PRO A 278 -4.20 11.21 14.53
CA PRO A 278 -4.94 9.95 14.37
C PRO A 278 -4.09 8.67 14.41
N ILE A 279 -2.79 8.77 14.14
CA ILE A 279 -1.86 7.62 14.24
C ILE A 279 -1.86 6.99 15.64
N GLN A 280 -2.09 7.78 16.68
CA GLN A 280 -2.12 7.31 18.06
C GLN A 280 -3.41 6.54 18.41
N VAL A 281 -4.43 6.61 17.56
CA VAL A 281 -5.71 5.90 17.76
C VAL A 281 -5.59 4.43 17.39
N ILE A 282 -4.75 4.10 16.40
CA ILE A 282 -4.61 2.74 15.87
C ILE A 282 -4.06 1.82 16.96
N GLY A 283 -4.71 0.66 17.14
CA GLY A 283 -4.27 -0.35 18.12
C GLY A 283 -4.63 -0.03 19.57
N LYS A 284 -5.40 1.02 19.81
CA LYS A 284 -5.89 1.40 21.14
C LYS A 284 -7.31 0.88 21.37
N HIS A 285 -7.73 0.87 22.64
CA HIS A 285 -9.01 0.29 23.06
C HIS A 285 -10.04 1.31 23.51
N ARG A 286 -9.64 2.53 23.83
CA ARG A 286 -10.57 3.60 24.21
C ARG A 286 -10.18 4.94 23.57
N LEU A 287 -11.16 5.62 22.99
CA LEU A 287 -10.99 6.87 22.28
C LEU A 287 -12.08 7.87 22.67
N TYR A 288 -11.69 9.08 23.04
CA TYR A 288 -12.59 10.20 23.26
C TYR A 288 -12.46 11.22 22.12
N THR A 289 -13.59 11.56 21.51
CA THR A 289 -13.68 12.58 20.47
C THR A 289 -14.75 13.60 20.80
N PHE A 290 -14.56 14.84 20.34
CA PHE A 290 -15.52 15.91 20.53
C PHE A 290 -15.80 16.62 19.22
N ASP A 291 -17.06 16.72 18.84
CA ASP A 291 -17.54 17.49 17.70
C ASP A 291 -17.87 18.91 18.15
N THR A 292 -17.11 19.89 17.65
CA THR A 292 -17.26 21.29 18.06
C THR A 292 -18.59 21.89 17.57
N LYS A 293 -19.06 21.49 16.39
CA LYS A 293 -20.32 21.99 15.82
C LYS A 293 -21.54 21.41 16.54
N GLY A 294 -21.49 20.11 16.81
CA GLY A 294 -22.56 19.42 17.52
C GLY A 294 -22.58 19.67 19.03
N ARG A 295 -21.42 20.06 19.61
CA ARG A 295 -21.11 19.96 21.04
C ARG A 295 -21.35 18.54 21.58
N VAL A 296 -20.98 17.54 20.78
CA VAL A 296 -21.20 16.11 21.08
C VAL A 296 -19.87 15.47 21.43
N ILE A 297 -19.81 14.87 22.61
CA ILE A 297 -18.68 14.02 22.99
C ILE A 297 -19.03 12.55 22.70
N LYS A 298 -18.08 11.82 22.12
CA LYS A 298 -18.19 10.39 21.85
C LYS A 298 -17.05 9.64 22.54
N GLU A 299 -17.40 8.60 23.26
CA GLU A 299 -16.50 7.58 23.79
C GLU A 299 -16.64 6.32 22.92
N PHE A 300 -15.56 5.92 22.28
CA PHE A 300 -15.46 4.66 21.58
C PHE A 300 -14.67 3.67 22.42
N VAL A 301 -15.14 2.42 22.48
CA VAL A 301 -14.48 1.30 23.15
C VAL A 301 -14.31 0.16 22.14
N SER A 302 -13.17 -0.53 22.16
CA SER A 302 -12.90 -1.70 21.30
C SER A 302 -12.56 -2.93 22.13
N THR A 303 -13.22 -4.05 21.82
CA THR A 303 -12.94 -5.39 22.36
C THR A 303 -12.05 -6.22 21.44
N ALA A 304 -11.70 -5.71 20.26
CA ALA A 304 -10.91 -6.43 19.27
C ALA A 304 -9.45 -6.58 19.72
N VAL A 305 -8.83 -7.73 19.45
CA VAL A 305 -7.43 -8.02 19.82
C VAL A 305 -6.44 -7.00 19.24
N ASN A 306 -6.74 -6.50 18.04
CA ASN A 306 -5.91 -5.53 17.33
C ASN A 306 -6.27 -4.06 17.61
N GLY A 307 -7.20 -3.80 18.53
CA GLY A 307 -7.71 -2.47 18.86
C GLY A 307 -8.41 -1.77 17.68
N PHE A 308 -8.49 -0.43 17.73
CA PHE A 308 -9.11 0.35 16.65
C PHE A 308 -8.32 0.30 15.34
N GLN A 309 -9.08 0.25 14.24
CA GLN A 309 -8.55 0.42 12.88
C GLN A 309 -9.22 1.59 12.17
N MET A 310 -8.51 2.22 11.23
CA MET A 310 -9.05 3.33 10.45
C MET A 310 -9.16 2.99 8.97
N SER A 311 -10.33 3.30 8.39
CA SER A 311 -10.59 3.20 6.95
C SER A 311 -11.14 4.52 6.43
N GLY A 312 -10.28 5.34 5.83
CA GLY A 312 -10.67 6.70 5.44
C GLY A 312 -10.85 7.56 6.67
N SER A 313 -12.07 8.02 6.94
CA SER A 313 -12.42 8.73 8.18
C SER A 313 -13.39 7.93 9.06
N THR A 314 -13.48 6.61 8.84
CA THR A 314 -14.32 5.69 9.61
C THR A 314 -13.44 4.84 10.54
N LEU A 315 -13.75 4.90 11.83
CA LEU A 315 -13.27 4.03 12.89
C LEU A 315 -13.95 2.66 12.76
N LYS A 316 -13.14 1.61 12.66
CA LYS A 316 -13.55 0.21 12.65
C LYS A 316 -13.20 -0.47 13.97
N ASP A 317 -13.83 -1.62 14.20
CA ASP A 317 -13.61 -2.48 15.36
C ASP A 317 -13.97 -1.81 16.71
N PHE A 318 -14.89 -0.85 16.72
CA PHE A 318 -15.49 -0.33 17.95
C PHE A 318 -16.76 -1.12 18.31
N ASP A 319 -16.98 -1.31 19.60
CA ASP A 319 -18.12 -2.02 20.15
C ASP A 319 -19.31 -1.06 20.28
N THR A 320 -20.43 -1.40 19.64
CA THR A 320 -21.65 -0.59 19.66
C THR A 320 -22.35 -0.61 21.02
N VAL A 321 -22.08 -1.59 21.88
CA VAL A 321 -22.70 -1.73 23.20
C VAL A 321 -22.00 -0.84 24.23
N ASN A 322 -20.66 -0.87 24.24
CA ASN A 322 -19.86 -0.13 25.20
C ASN A 322 -19.50 1.30 24.76
N SER A 323 -19.67 1.61 23.47
CA SER A 323 -19.43 2.96 22.95
C SER A 323 -20.67 3.84 23.12
N ARG A 324 -20.44 5.10 23.50
CA ARG A 324 -21.52 6.04 23.83
C ARG A 324 -21.23 7.45 23.35
N CYS A 325 -22.28 8.21 23.06
CA CYS A 325 -22.19 9.63 22.79
C CYS A 325 -23.30 10.42 23.48
N VAL A 326 -22.97 11.67 23.79
CA VAL A 326 -23.89 12.57 24.48
C VAL A 326 -23.59 14.01 24.06
N ARG A 327 -24.63 14.83 24.01
CA ARG A 327 -24.50 16.27 23.79
C ARG A 327 -24.24 16.98 25.10
N LEU A 328 -23.18 17.79 25.14
CA LEU A 328 -22.78 18.57 26.33
C LEU A 328 -23.48 19.92 26.34
N ARG A 329 -24.15 20.26 27.45
CA ARG A 329 -24.75 21.59 27.67
C ARG A 329 -23.71 22.64 28.05
N ARG A 330 -22.70 22.23 28.85
CA ARG A 330 -21.54 23.04 29.25
C ARG A 330 -20.24 22.31 28.92
N PRO A 331 -19.74 22.43 27.67
CA PRO A 331 -18.54 21.70 27.26
C PRO A 331 -17.29 22.09 28.05
N ASN A 332 -17.12 23.37 28.40
CA ASN A 332 -15.95 23.89 29.12
C ASN A 332 -15.75 23.25 30.49
N ASP A 333 -16.83 22.82 31.13
CA ASP A 333 -16.75 22.19 32.45
C ASP A 333 -16.33 20.71 32.33
N PHE A 334 -16.81 20.01 31.30
CA PHE A 334 -16.65 18.55 31.17
C PHE A 334 -15.38 18.13 30.42
N LEU A 335 -14.97 18.91 29.40
CA LEU A 335 -13.81 18.59 28.56
C LEU A 335 -12.48 18.47 29.35
N PRO A 336 -12.17 19.34 30.34
CA PRO A 336 -10.97 19.19 31.16
C PRO A 336 -10.92 17.89 31.97
N PHE A 337 -12.08 17.38 32.42
CA PHE A 337 -12.14 16.10 33.15
C PHE A 337 -11.75 14.93 32.25
N VAL A 338 -12.19 14.92 30.99
CA VAL A 338 -11.84 13.87 30.02
C VAL A 338 -10.34 13.86 29.74
N LEU A 339 -9.72 15.04 29.65
CA LEU A 339 -8.29 15.18 29.41
C LEU A 339 -7.43 14.75 30.61
N GLY A 340 -7.90 14.99 31.85
CA GLY A 340 -7.09 14.80 33.06
C GLY A 340 -7.38 13.51 33.87
N LYS A 341 -8.60 12.98 33.83
CA LYS A 341 -9.04 11.92 34.77
C LYS A 341 -8.94 10.51 34.19
N THR A 342 -9.20 9.50 35.03
CA THR A 342 -9.23 8.09 34.63
C THR A 342 -10.59 7.68 34.05
N PRO A 343 -10.69 6.61 33.25
CA PRO A 343 -11.97 6.16 32.67
C PRO A 343 -13.09 5.97 33.69
N ASN A 344 -12.79 5.44 34.88
CA ASN A 344 -13.78 5.24 35.94
C ASN A 344 -14.29 6.57 36.52
N GLN A 345 -13.44 7.59 36.59
CA GLN A 345 -13.85 8.92 37.03
C GLN A 345 -14.68 9.61 35.95
N ILE A 346 -14.30 9.46 34.68
CA ILE A 346 -15.07 9.94 33.53
C ILE A 346 -16.45 9.26 33.51
N ASP A 347 -16.54 7.96 33.79
CA ASP A 347 -17.82 7.24 33.83
C ASP A 347 -18.77 7.75 34.92
N LYS A 348 -18.23 8.08 36.11
CA LYS A 348 -19.02 8.68 37.19
C LYS A 348 -19.58 10.05 36.77
N GLU A 349 -18.74 10.90 36.20
CA GLU A 349 -19.19 12.21 35.71
C GLU A 349 -20.14 12.09 34.52
N TRP A 350 -19.96 11.08 33.68
CA TRP A 350 -20.86 10.80 32.56
C TRP A 350 -22.27 10.44 33.04
N LYS A 351 -22.39 9.67 34.13
CA LYS A 351 -23.68 9.32 34.75
C LYS A 351 -24.39 10.53 35.38
N ASN A 352 -23.64 11.55 35.79
CA ASN A 352 -24.21 12.80 36.30
C ASN A 352 -24.80 13.68 35.19
N LEU A 353 -24.53 13.39 33.91
CA LEU A 353 -25.09 14.14 32.79
C LEU A 353 -26.60 13.87 32.67
N THR A 354 -27.38 14.94 32.64
CA THR A 354 -28.85 14.88 32.48
C THR A 354 -29.29 14.62 31.04
N THR A 355 -28.37 14.60 30.08
CA THR A 355 -28.66 14.40 28.65
C THR A 355 -28.65 12.92 28.27
N LYS A 356 -29.63 12.51 27.44
CA LYS A 356 -29.75 11.12 26.97
C LYS A 356 -28.50 10.70 26.19
N THR A 357 -27.97 9.54 26.54
CA THR A 357 -26.84 8.91 25.86
C THR A 357 -27.34 8.05 24.69
N THR A 358 -26.66 8.11 23.55
CA THR A 358 -26.94 7.32 22.35
C THR A 358 -25.68 6.59 21.86
N VAL A 359 -25.82 5.67 20.90
CA VAL A 359 -24.68 4.94 20.31
C VAL A 359 -24.02 5.81 19.23
N PRO A 360 -22.69 5.99 19.27
CA PRO A 360 -21.98 6.80 18.29
C PRO A 360 -21.85 6.10 16.94
N ASN A 361 -21.90 6.90 15.86
CA ASN A 361 -21.38 6.46 14.57
C ASN A 361 -19.84 6.49 14.58
N GLY A 362 -19.19 5.50 13.98
CA GLY A 362 -17.72 5.44 13.89
C GLY A 362 -17.11 6.49 12.96
N ARG A 363 -17.81 7.54 12.54
CA ARG A 363 -17.32 8.52 11.57
C ARG A 363 -16.71 9.74 12.26
N ILE A 364 -15.48 10.07 11.87
CA ILE A 364 -14.74 11.27 12.27
C ILE A 364 -14.84 12.28 11.12
N ASN A 365 -15.15 13.54 11.43
CA ASN A 365 -15.33 14.60 10.45
C ASN A 365 -14.32 15.74 10.67
N LYS A 366 -14.27 16.70 9.74
CA LYS A 366 -13.41 17.89 9.83
C LYS A 366 -13.64 18.75 11.07
N ASP A 367 -14.82 18.66 11.67
CA ASP A 367 -15.20 19.41 12.90
C ASP A 367 -14.92 18.62 14.20
N THR A 368 -14.38 17.41 14.08
CA THR A 368 -14.12 16.53 15.22
C THR A 368 -12.69 16.68 15.72
N ILE A 369 -12.54 16.95 17.01
CA ILE A 369 -11.28 16.93 17.75
C ILE A 369 -11.10 15.56 18.41
N ILE A 370 -9.90 15.00 18.28
CA ILE A 370 -9.48 13.81 19.01
C ILE A 370 -8.88 14.26 20.34
N LEU A 371 -9.63 14.08 21.42
CA LEU A 371 -9.26 14.57 22.75
C LEU A 371 -8.19 13.71 23.40
N ARG A 372 -8.46 12.40 23.50
CA ARG A 372 -7.62 11.49 24.27
C ARG A 372 -7.80 10.04 23.83
N VAL A 373 -6.70 9.31 23.90
CA VAL A 373 -6.66 7.88 23.60
C VAL A 373 -6.10 7.13 24.81
N MET A 374 -6.67 5.97 25.13
CA MET A 374 -6.22 5.12 26.24
C MET A 374 -6.14 3.65 25.83
N ASP A 375 -5.23 2.93 26.48
CA ASP A 375 -5.01 1.49 26.30
C ASP A 375 -6.02 0.61 27.08
N LYS A 376 -6.82 1.18 27.98
CA LYS A 376 -7.81 0.49 28.84
C LYS A 376 -9.05 1.35 29.10
#